data_AF-A0A550CBE0-F1
#
_entry.id   AF-A0A550CBE0-F1
#
_cell.length_a   1.000
_cell.length_b   1.000
_cell.length_c   1.000
_cell.angle_alpha   90.00
_cell.angle_beta   90.00
_cell.angle_gamma   90.00
#
_symmetry.space_group_name_H-M   'P 1'
#
loop_
_entity.id
_entity.type
_entity.pdbx_description
1 polymer ?
#
loop_
_entity_poly.entity_id
_entity_poly.type
_entity_poly.pdbx_seq_one_letter_code
_entity_poly.pdbx_strand_id
1 'polypeptide(L)'
;MPPKRKSDGAGGAATKKAKKGALSDADITLAKSVINDVLDGTGDIPEENVPVLAKYARFLEEEVAKYKPEEKTREDIEEEAETLKSIVVRGMQKLMKWVPSCKTKSAKLAYDCVCRDPVVFGALLGLPDAPKWKMHKYTVEEFENAIGSRIKGSARYATLWLNGNVNVRYDAAEGTFKITATYGI
;
A
#
# COMPACT_ATOMS: atom_id res chain seq x y z
N MET A 1 11.35 79.20 18.06
CA MET A 1 10.13 79.19 17.22
C MET A 1 10.54 78.83 15.78
N PRO A 2 9.68 78.14 15.00
CA PRO A 2 10.02 77.08 14.03
C PRO A 2 10.39 77.65 12.63
N PRO A 3 10.75 76.83 11.61
CA PRO A 3 9.72 76.10 10.84
C PRO A 3 10.05 74.64 10.45
N LYS A 4 8.98 73.83 10.37
CA LYS A 4 8.87 72.49 9.77
C LYS A 4 9.07 72.50 8.24
N ARG A 5 9.62 71.40 7.69
CA ARG A 5 9.32 70.70 6.40
C ARG A 5 10.47 69.69 6.11
N LYS A 6 10.36 68.53 5.46
CA LYS A 6 9.31 67.75 4.76
C LYS A 6 9.83 66.29 4.63
N SER A 7 8.94 65.37 4.29
CA SER A 7 9.10 63.93 3.99
C SER A 7 10.27 63.54 3.06
N ASP A 8 10.80 62.32 3.22
CA ASP A 8 10.67 61.28 2.19
C ASP A 8 11.04 59.89 2.72
N GLY A 9 10.20 58.91 2.40
CA GLY A 9 10.36 57.51 2.79
C GLY A 9 11.32 56.78 1.86
N ALA A 10 12.17 55.94 2.44
CA ALA A 10 12.89 54.90 1.73
C ALA A 10 12.49 53.54 2.34
N GLY A 11 11.42 52.97 1.80
CA GLY A 11 11.08 51.57 2.02
C GLY A 11 12.16 50.70 1.38
N GLY A 12 12.90 49.96 2.21
CA GLY A 12 13.80 48.91 1.75
C GLY A 12 12.99 47.86 0.99
N ALA A 13 13.18 47.79 -0.33
CA ALA A 13 12.56 46.79 -1.18
C ALA A 13 13.10 45.40 -0.79
N ALA A 14 12.26 44.60 -0.13
CA ALA A 14 12.50 43.18 0.02
C ALA A 14 12.55 42.53 -1.37
N THR A 15 13.73 42.07 -1.78
CA THR A 15 13.91 41.19 -2.94
C THR A 15 13.09 39.92 -2.72
N LYS A 16 11.90 39.88 -3.33
CA LYS A 16 11.10 38.66 -3.46
C LYS A 16 11.94 37.63 -4.20
N LYS A 17 12.38 36.58 -3.50
CA LYS A 17 12.88 35.36 -4.15
C LYS A 17 11.85 34.95 -5.20
N ALA A 18 12.28 34.86 -6.46
CA ALA A 18 11.46 34.42 -7.56
C ALA A 18 10.84 33.06 -7.21
N LYS A 19 9.51 33.03 -7.16
CA LYS A 19 8.72 31.81 -7.08
C LYS A 19 9.18 30.95 -8.27
N LYS A 20 9.73 29.75 -8.02
CA LYS A 20 9.96 28.75 -9.07
C LYS A 20 8.65 28.66 -9.85
N GLY A 21 8.67 29.12 -11.11
CA GLY A 21 7.46 29.24 -11.91
C GLY A 21 6.85 27.86 -12.11
N ALA A 22 5.59 27.69 -11.70
CA ALA A 22 4.79 26.57 -12.16
C ALA A 22 4.78 26.60 -13.70
N LEU A 23 4.87 25.44 -14.37
CA LEU A 23 4.62 25.37 -15.81
C LEU A 23 3.24 25.96 -16.09
N SER A 24 3.13 26.70 -17.20
CA SER A 24 1.83 27.14 -17.67
C SER A 24 1.08 25.97 -18.34
N ASP A 25 -0.26 26.02 -18.34
CA ASP A 25 -1.09 25.02 -19.05
C ASP A 25 -0.80 24.97 -20.55
N ALA A 26 -0.37 26.10 -21.13
CA ALA A 26 0.07 26.17 -22.52
C ALA A 26 1.36 25.37 -22.76
N ASP A 27 2.34 25.46 -21.85
CA ASP A 27 3.59 24.70 -21.92
C ASP A 27 3.34 23.19 -21.79
N ILE A 28 2.38 22.79 -20.94
CA ILE A 28 1.98 21.40 -20.76
C ILE A 28 1.30 20.87 -22.03
N THR A 29 0.41 21.65 -22.63
CA THR A 29 -0.31 21.25 -23.85
C THR A 29 0.65 21.11 -25.04
N LEU A 30 1.60 22.03 -25.16
CA LEU A 30 2.64 22.00 -26.19
C LEU A 30 3.62 20.84 -25.98
N ALA A 31 4.04 20.56 -24.74
CA ALA A 31 4.87 19.40 -24.44
C ALA A 31 4.15 18.08 -24.80
N LYS A 32 2.86 17.96 -24.49
CA LYS A 32 2.05 16.78 -24.83
C LYS A 32 1.88 16.60 -26.34
N SER A 33 1.63 17.67 -27.10
CA SER A 33 1.50 17.56 -28.56
C SER A 33 2.81 17.13 -29.19
N VAL A 34 3.94 17.75 -28.79
CA VAL A 34 5.27 17.40 -29.32
C VAL A 34 5.63 15.94 -28.98
N ILE A 35 5.31 15.47 -27.77
CA ILE A 35 5.53 14.05 -27.40
C ILE A 35 4.68 13.13 -28.28
N ASN A 36 3.41 13.45 -28.51
CA ASN A 36 2.53 12.62 -29.34
C ASN A 36 2.98 12.58 -30.80
N ASP A 37 3.37 13.72 -31.37
CA ASP A 37 3.88 13.79 -32.76
C ASP A 37 5.14 12.94 -32.96
N VAL A 38 6.01 12.87 -31.95
CA VAL A 38 7.22 12.02 -31.96
C VAL A 38 6.85 10.54 -31.80
N LEU A 39 5.90 10.21 -30.92
CA LEU A 39 5.45 8.84 -30.69
C LEU A 39 4.72 8.26 -31.91
N ASP A 40 3.96 9.09 -32.62
CA ASP A 40 3.26 8.73 -33.86
C ASP A 40 4.21 8.68 -35.08
N GLY A 41 5.50 9.02 -34.89
CA GLY A 41 6.53 9.00 -35.92
C GLY A 41 6.36 10.08 -37.00
N THR A 42 5.56 11.11 -36.71
CA THR A 42 5.19 12.17 -37.65
C THR A 42 6.04 13.43 -37.50
N GLY A 43 6.89 13.53 -36.48
CA GLY A 43 7.75 14.70 -36.26
C GLY A 43 9.05 14.41 -35.52
N ASP A 44 10.04 15.27 -35.78
CA ASP A 44 11.25 15.41 -34.97
C ASP A 44 11.02 16.43 -33.84
N ILE A 45 11.79 16.33 -32.75
CA ILE A 45 11.75 17.30 -31.65
C ILE A 45 12.48 18.58 -32.10
N PRO A 46 11.80 19.73 -32.26
CA PRO A 46 12.49 20.98 -32.56
C PRO A 46 13.37 21.39 -31.37
N GLU A 47 14.59 21.90 -31.62
CA GLU A 47 15.53 22.32 -30.56
C GLU A 47 14.90 23.36 -29.60
N GLU A 48 13.99 24.20 -30.11
CA GLU A 48 13.27 25.21 -29.34
C GLU A 48 12.31 24.63 -28.29
N ASN A 49 11.83 23.40 -28.48
CA ASN A 49 10.89 22.73 -27.59
C ASN A 49 11.58 21.89 -26.51
N VAL A 50 12.88 21.60 -26.65
CA VAL A 50 13.71 20.90 -25.66
C VAL A 50 13.63 21.51 -24.25
N PRO A 51 13.75 22.85 -24.05
CA PRO A 51 13.63 23.44 -22.72
C PRO A 51 12.21 23.32 -22.11
N VAL A 52 11.17 23.30 -22.95
CA VAL A 52 9.78 23.11 -22.50
C VAL A 52 9.58 21.66 -22.05
N LEU A 53 10.08 20.70 -22.83
CA LEU A 53 10.07 19.28 -22.49
C LEU A 53 10.86 18.98 -21.21
N ALA A 54 12.03 19.59 -21.02
CA ALA A 54 12.84 19.42 -19.82
C ALA A 54 12.13 19.95 -18.55
N LYS A 55 11.42 21.08 -18.68
CA LYS A 55 10.58 21.61 -17.61
C LYS A 55 9.38 20.68 -17.34
N TYR A 56 8.74 20.18 -18.39
CA TYR A 56 7.61 19.24 -18.26
C TYR A 56 8.03 17.91 -17.62
N ALA A 57 9.20 17.37 -17.97
CA ALA A 57 9.77 16.19 -17.34
C ALA A 57 9.98 16.41 -15.83
N ARG A 58 10.57 17.55 -15.43
CA ARG A 58 10.69 17.89 -14.00
C ARG A 58 9.35 18.07 -13.30
N PHE A 59 8.37 18.67 -13.97
CA PHE A 59 7.01 18.79 -13.42
C PHE A 59 6.38 17.42 -13.19
N LEU A 60 6.51 16.49 -14.15
CA LEU A 60 6.06 15.12 -14.01
C LEU A 60 6.83 14.36 -12.92
N GLU A 61 8.14 14.55 -12.79
CA GLU A 61 8.92 13.98 -11.69
C GLU A 61 8.43 14.48 -10.32
N GLU A 62 8.12 15.78 -10.20
CA GLU A 62 7.55 16.36 -8.98
C GLU A 62 6.12 15.86 -8.71
N GLU A 63 5.29 15.64 -9.74
CA GLU A 63 3.97 15.02 -9.59
C GLU A 63 4.08 13.55 -9.18
N VAL A 64 4.91 12.76 -9.86
CA VAL A 64 5.16 11.36 -9.52
C VAL A 64 5.75 11.23 -8.12
N ALA A 65 6.61 12.16 -7.70
CA ALA A 65 7.14 12.19 -6.33
C ALA A 65 6.06 12.44 -5.27
N LYS A 66 4.99 13.21 -5.59
CA LYS A 66 3.82 13.35 -4.68
C LYS A 66 3.00 12.06 -4.59
N TYR A 67 3.01 11.24 -5.63
CA TYR A 67 2.34 9.94 -5.64
C TYR A 67 3.24 8.81 -5.13
N LYS A 68 4.51 9.09 -4.80
CA LYS A 68 5.36 8.13 -4.10
C LYS A 68 4.71 7.91 -2.73
N PRO A 69 4.30 6.69 -2.39
CA PRO A 69 3.68 6.43 -1.09
C PRO A 69 4.64 6.88 -0.01
N GLU A 70 4.20 7.77 0.88
CA GLU A 70 4.93 8.06 2.11
C GLU A 70 5.17 6.73 2.83
N GLU A 71 6.37 6.53 3.36
CA GLU A 71 6.69 5.35 4.15
C GLU A 71 5.67 5.28 5.29
N LYS A 72 4.72 4.34 5.19
CA LYS A 72 3.66 4.16 6.19
C LYS A 72 4.28 4.21 7.57
N THR A 73 3.74 5.06 8.43
CA THR A 73 4.26 5.14 9.79
C THR A 73 4.03 3.78 10.46
N ARG A 74 4.88 3.43 11.45
CA ARG A 74 4.77 2.12 12.11
C ARG A 74 3.38 1.88 12.71
N GLU A 75 2.74 2.95 13.17
CA GLU A 75 1.39 2.92 13.71
C GLU A 75 0.36 2.54 12.62
N ASP A 76 0.44 3.15 11.42
CA ASP A 76 -0.43 2.80 10.30
C ASP A 76 -0.28 1.33 9.88
N ILE A 77 0.95 0.79 9.92
CA ILE A 77 1.24 -0.61 9.60
C ILE A 77 0.56 -1.55 10.60
N GLU A 78 0.60 -1.21 11.89
CA GLU A 78 -0.03 -1.99 12.95
C GLU A 78 -1.56 -1.95 12.88
N GLU A 79 -2.14 -0.77 12.60
CA GLU A 79 -3.59 -0.62 12.43
C GLU A 79 -4.10 -1.40 11.20
N GLU A 80 -3.39 -1.32 10.08
CA GLU A 80 -3.72 -2.12 8.89
C GLU A 80 -3.57 -3.61 9.16
N ALA A 81 -2.53 -4.01 9.89
CA ALA A 81 -2.33 -5.40 10.28
C ALA A 81 -3.46 -5.90 11.18
N GLU A 82 -3.90 -5.11 12.17
CA GLU A 82 -5.01 -5.48 13.06
C GLU A 82 -6.34 -5.58 12.30
N THR A 83 -6.59 -4.63 11.40
CA THR A 83 -7.75 -4.69 10.51
C THR A 83 -7.71 -5.96 9.67
N LEU A 84 -6.54 -6.30 9.11
CA LEU A 84 -6.33 -7.52 8.34
C LEU A 84 -6.50 -8.79 9.20
N LYS A 85 -6.04 -8.81 10.46
CA LYS A 85 -6.29 -9.92 11.41
C LYS A 85 -7.79 -10.17 11.54
N SER A 86 -8.58 -9.11 11.72
CA SER A 86 -10.03 -9.22 11.86
C SER A 86 -10.69 -9.80 10.60
N ILE A 87 -10.22 -9.40 9.41
CA ILE A 87 -10.71 -9.88 8.11
C ILE A 87 -10.37 -11.36 7.92
N VAL A 88 -9.12 -11.76 8.22
CA VAL A 88 -8.66 -13.15 8.11
C VAL A 88 -9.48 -14.05 9.02
N VAL A 89 -9.65 -13.66 10.30
CA VAL A 89 -10.44 -14.44 11.27
C VAL A 89 -11.88 -14.61 10.77
N ARG A 90 -12.57 -13.52 10.42
CA ARG A 90 -13.95 -13.59 9.91
C ARG A 90 -14.05 -14.42 8.64
N GLY A 91 -13.08 -14.27 7.73
CA GLY A 91 -13.01 -15.01 6.47
C GLY A 91 -12.87 -16.51 6.70
N MET A 92 -11.91 -16.93 7.53
CA MET A 92 -11.68 -18.33 7.86
C MET A 92 -12.88 -18.94 8.60
N GLN A 93 -13.44 -18.24 9.59
CA GLN A 93 -14.63 -18.70 10.33
C GLN A 93 -15.82 -18.94 9.39
N LYS A 94 -16.03 -18.06 8.40
CA LYS A 94 -17.13 -18.19 7.42
C LYS A 94 -16.96 -19.40 6.48
N LEU A 95 -15.72 -19.81 6.22
CA LEU A 95 -15.40 -20.96 5.38
C LEU A 95 -15.47 -22.29 6.14
N MET A 96 -15.37 -22.28 7.48
CA MET A 96 -15.51 -23.46 8.32
C MET A 96 -16.97 -23.91 8.42
N LYS A 97 -17.42 -24.69 7.43
CA LYS A 97 -18.74 -25.31 7.41
C LYS A 97 -18.67 -26.76 7.87
N TRP A 98 -19.74 -27.25 8.48
CA TRP A 98 -19.88 -28.66 8.80
C TRP A 98 -19.85 -29.51 7.53
N VAL A 99 -18.92 -30.46 7.48
CA VAL A 99 -18.83 -31.51 6.46
C VAL A 99 -18.55 -32.85 7.15
N PRO A 100 -18.88 -34.00 6.55
CA PRO A 100 -18.69 -35.31 7.18
C PRO A 100 -17.25 -35.58 7.68
N SER A 101 -16.24 -35.07 6.96
CA SER A 101 -14.82 -35.18 7.33
C SER A 101 -14.42 -34.37 8.57
N CYS A 102 -15.29 -33.48 9.07
CA CYS A 102 -15.08 -32.81 10.36
C CYS A 102 -15.05 -33.81 11.53
N LYS A 103 -15.75 -34.96 11.42
CA LYS A 103 -15.73 -36.02 12.44
C LYS A 103 -14.35 -36.65 12.59
N THR A 104 -13.59 -36.73 11.50
CA THR A 104 -12.23 -37.27 11.47
C THR A 104 -11.17 -36.17 11.49
N LYS A 105 -11.57 -34.92 11.78
CA LYS A 105 -10.71 -33.73 11.86
C LYS A 105 -9.84 -33.50 10.60
N SER A 106 -10.38 -33.89 9.44
CA SER A 106 -9.68 -33.88 8.15
C SER A 106 -10.32 -32.96 7.11
N ALA A 107 -11.31 -32.15 7.51
CA ALA A 107 -11.91 -31.17 6.63
C ALA A 107 -10.86 -30.11 6.26
N LYS A 108 -10.77 -29.76 4.98
CA LYS A 108 -9.75 -28.82 4.49
C LYS A 108 -10.31 -27.41 4.43
N LEU A 109 -9.52 -26.46 4.91
CA LEU A 109 -9.76 -25.03 4.80
C LEU A 109 -8.70 -24.44 3.87
N ALA A 110 -9.13 -23.62 2.92
CA ALA A 110 -8.26 -22.80 2.10
C ALA A 110 -8.87 -21.39 2.05
N TYR A 111 -8.11 -20.40 2.51
CA TYR A 111 -8.49 -19.00 2.52
C TYR A 111 -7.45 -18.20 1.75
N ASP A 112 -7.91 -17.39 0.81
CA ASP A 112 -7.07 -16.56 -0.06
C ASP A 112 -7.40 -15.08 0.23
N CYS A 113 -6.37 -14.24 0.32
CA CYS A 113 -6.50 -12.81 0.62
C CYS A 113 -5.38 -12.01 -0.06
N VAL A 114 -5.56 -10.69 -0.12
CA VAL A 114 -4.63 -9.76 -0.76
C VAL A 114 -4.04 -8.86 0.32
N CYS A 115 -2.71 -8.81 0.40
CA CYS A 115 -1.93 -7.86 1.17
C CYS A 115 -0.74 -7.41 0.32
N ARG A 116 -0.87 -6.21 -0.26
CA ARG A 116 0.13 -5.65 -1.20
C ARG A 116 1.45 -5.31 -0.51
N ASP A 117 1.40 -4.94 0.76
CA ASP A 117 2.58 -4.53 1.52
C ASP A 117 3.17 -5.70 2.32
N PRO A 118 4.39 -6.17 1.98
CA PRO A 118 5.03 -7.28 2.68
C PRO A 118 5.28 -7.03 4.16
N VAL A 119 5.49 -5.76 4.55
CA VAL A 119 5.75 -5.37 5.93
C VAL A 119 4.49 -5.48 6.78
N VAL A 120 3.33 -5.06 6.25
CA VAL A 120 2.02 -5.24 6.91
C VAL A 120 1.70 -6.72 7.09
N PHE A 121 2.00 -7.54 6.08
CA PHE A 121 1.85 -8.99 6.18
C PHE A 121 2.84 -9.62 7.19
N GLY A 122 4.04 -9.07 7.33
CA GLY A 122 4.96 -9.43 8.42
C GLY A 122 4.36 -9.14 9.79
N ALA A 123 3.87 -7.90 9.99
CA ALA A 123 3.22 -7.46 11.22
C ALA A 123 1.95 -8.29 11.56
N LEU A 124 1.18 -8.71 10.54
CA LEU A 124 0.05 -9.63 10.69
C LEU A 124 0.46 -10.92 11.42
N LEU A 125 1.63 -11.47 11.07
CA LEU A 125 2.15 -12.72 11.64
C LEU A 125 3.06 -12.48 12.86
N GLY A 126 3.17 -11.25 13.35
CA GLY A 126 4.07 -10.87 14.44
C GLY A 126 5.55 -10.96 14.08
N LEU A 127 5.88 -10.89 12.79
CA LEU A 127 7.27 -10.82 12.31
C LEU A 127 7.75 -9.36 12.34
N PRO A 128 9.01 -9.11 12.74
CA PRO A 128 9.57 -7.74 12.80
C PRO A 128 9.76 -7.13 11.42
N ASP A 129 9.95 -7.96 10.40
CA ASP A 129 10.20 -7.57 9.01
C ASP A 129 9.26 -8.32 8.05
N ALA A 130 9.29 -7.92 6.79
CA ALA A 130 8.65 -8.66 5.71
C ALA A 130 9.10 -10.14 5.69
N PRO A 131 8.20 -11.09 5.39
CA PRO A 131 8.56 -12.50 5.36
C PRO A 131 9.56 -12.81 4.25
N LYS A 132 10.65 -13.49 4.62
CA LYS A 132 11.71 -13.93 3.70
C LYS A 132 11.39 -15.26 3.00
N TRP A 133 10.23 -15.84 3.31
CA TRP A 133 9.82 -17.15 2.83
C TRP A 133 8.60 -17.05 1.91
N LYS A 134 8.50 -17.98 0.96
CA LYS A 134 7.30 -18.13 0.13
C LYS A 134 6.20 -18.94 0.82
N MET A 135 6.58 -19.89 1.68
CA MET A 135 5.65 -20.67 2.48
C MET A 135 6.25 -21.01 3.85
N HIS A 136 5.43 -20.95 4.89
CA HIS A 136 5.79 -21.35 6.24
C HIS A 136 4.69 -22.20 6.88
N LYS A 137 5.11 -23.12 7.74
CA LYS A 137 4.23 -24.02 8.49
C LYS A 137 4.20 -23.54 9.92
N TYR A 138 3.01 -23.18 10.38
CA TYR A 138 2.73 -22.87 11.77
C TYR A 138 1.98 -24.03 12.41
N THR A 139 2.22 -24.26 13.69
CA THR A 139 1.26 -24.98 14.52
C THR A 139 -0.01 -24.14 14.70
N VAL A 140 -1.12 -24.77 15.09
CA VAL A 140 -2.37 -24.01 15.37
C VAL A 140 -2.12 -22.95 16.44
N GLU A 141 -1.41 -23.29 17.51
CA GLU A 141 -1.16 -22.38 18.63
C GLU A 141 -0.31 -21.17 18.22
N GLU A 142 0.78 -21.38 17.48
CA GLU A 142 1.60 -20.27 16.97
C GLU A 142 0.79 -19.36 16.06
N PHE A 143 -0.05 -19.93 15.20
CA PHE A 143 -0.89 -19.16 14.28
C PHE A 143 -1.97 -18.35 15.00
N GLU A 144 -2.67 -18.96 15.96
CA GLU A 144 -3.68 -18.27 16.77
C GLU A 144 -3.06 -17.18 17.65
N ASN A 145 -1.84 -17.40 18.17
CA ASN A 145 -1.09 -16.39 18.91
C ASN A 145 -0.67 -15.21 18.03
N ALA A 146 -0.18 -15.47 16.81
CA ALA A 146 0.20 -14.42 15.88
C ALA A 146 -1.00 -13.53 15.46
N ILE A 147 -2.14 -14.18 15.18
CA ILE A 147 -3.40 -13.49 14.84
C ILE A 147 -4.07 -12.86 16.06
N GLY A 148 -3.73 -13.29 17.27
CA GLY A 148 -4.29 -12.78 18.52
C GLY A 148 -5.74 -13.23 18.78
N SER A 149 -6.21 -14.27 18.10
CA SER A 149 -7.59 -14.77 18.25
C SER A 149 -7.70 -16.25 17.94
N ARG A 150 -8.54 -16.96 18.69
CA ARG A 150 -8.88 -18.35 18.40
C ARG A 150 -9.82 -18.46 17.20
N ILE A 151 -9.48 -19.31 16.25
CA ILE A 151 -10.24 -19.48 15.02
C ILE A 151 -11.22 -20.64 15.20
N LYS A 152 -12.50 -20.30 15.33
CA LYS A 152 -13.58 -21.27 15.54
C LYS A 152 -14.73 -21.11 14.55
N GLY A 153 -15.15 -22.21 13.95
CA GLY A 153 -16.38 -22.29 13.16
C GLY A 153 -17.57 -22.68 14.03
N SER A 154 -18.76 -22.20 13.69
CA SER A 154 -20.00 -22.60 14.37
C SER A 154 -20.81 -23.54 13.49
N ALA A 155 -21.15 -24.71 14.03
CA ALA A 155 -22.12 -25.64 13.44
C ALA A 155 -23.28 -25.85 14.43
N ARG A 156 -24.44 -26.26 13.92
CA ARG A 156 -25.71 -26.31 14.68
C ARG A 156 -25.61 -26.91 16.09
N TYR A 157 -24.79 -27.94 16.26
CA TYR A 157 -24.60 -28.65 17.54
C TYR A 157 -23.12 -28.82 17.92
N ALA A 158 -22.20 -28.09 17.27
CA ALA A 158 -20.77 -28.27 17.49
C ALA A 158 -19.97 -27.01 17.18
N THR A 159 -18.84 -26.84 17.86
CA THR A 159 -17.83 -25.85 17.49
C THR A 159 -16.71 -26.54 16.73
N LEU A 160 -16.28 -25.94 15.63
CA LEU A 160 -15.21 -26.43 14.77
C LEU A 160 -13.92 -25.69 15.09
N TRP A 161 -12.84 -26.42 15.25
CA TRP A 161 -11.52 -25.90 15.56
C TRP A 161 -10.53 -26.26 14.46
N LEU A 162 -9.51 -25.42 14.29
CA LEU A 162 -8.35 -25.79 13.49
C LEU A 162 -7.65 -27.01 14.10
N ASN A 163 -7.12 -27.86 13.25
CA ASN A 163 -6.40 -29.06 13.64
C ASN A 163 -5.16 -29.24 12.75
N GLY A 164 -4.10 -29.83 13.30
CA GLY A 164 -2.85 -30.10 12.58
C GLY A 164 -1.99 -28.85 12.37
N ASN A 165 -1.42 -28.71 11.18
CA ASN A 165 -0.56 -27.57 10.83
C ASN A 165 -1.30 -26.60 9.89
N VAL A 166 -1.01 -25.32 10.06
CA VAL A 166 -1.48 -24.23 9.19
C VAL A 166 -0.33 -23.87 8.26
N ASN A 167 -0.53 -24.03 6.95
CA ASN A 167 0.43 -23.55 5.96
C ASN A 167 0.01 -22.16 5.50
N VAL A 168 0.92 -21.21 5.66
CA VAL A 168 0.76 -19.84 5.17
C VAL A 168 1.70 -19.66 4.00
N ARG A 169 1.16 -19.23 2.85
CA ARG A 169 1.92 -18.92 1.64
C ARG A 169 1.77 -17.44 1.34
N TYR A 170 2.86 -16.77 1.03
CA TYR A 170 2.85 -15.36 0.60
C TYR A 170 3.58 -15.22 -0.73
N ASP A 171 2.97 -14.50 -1.65
CA ASP A 171 3.60 -14.08 -2.90
C ASP A 171 3.79 -12.55 -2.87
N ALA A 172 5.04 -12.13 -2.62
CA ALA A 172 5.39 -10.73 -2.51
C ALA A 172 5.27 -9.97 -3.84
N ALA A 173 5.32 -10.66 -4.99
CA ALA A 173 5.19 -10.03 -6.30
C ALA A 173 3.73 -9.64 -6.60
N GLU A 174 2.79 -10.52 -6.26
CA GLU A 174 1.35 -10.28 -6.47
C GLU A 174 0.70 -9.59 -5.26
N GLY A 175 1.35 -9.63 -4.10
CA GLY A 175 0.77 -9.14 -2.85
C GLY A 175 -0.41 -10.02 -2.39
N THR A 176 -0.33 -11.33 -2.61
CA THR A 176 -1.40 -12.28 -2.26
C THR A 176 -0.89 -13.30 -1.25
N PHE A 177 -1.76 -13.71 -0.32
CA PHE A 177 -1.46 -14.80 0.59
C PHE A 177 -2.58 -15.83 0.63
N LYS A 178 -2.17 -17.07 0.90
CA LYS A 178 -3.04 -18.23 1.01
C LYS A 178 -2.76 -18.97 2.30
N ILE A 179 -3.81 -19.20 3.07
CA ILE A 179 -3.79 -19.98 4.30
C ILE A 179 -4.49 -21.30 4.03
N THR A 180 -3.81 -22.40 4.31
CA THR A 180 -4.40 -23.75 4.19
C THR A 180 -4.23 -24.50 5.49
N ALA A 181 -5.31 -25.12 5.97
CA ALA A 181 -5.34 -25.84 7.23
C ALA A 181 -6.35 -26.98 7.18
N THR A 182 -6.36 -27.79 8.23
CA THR A 182 -7.44 -28.75 8.49
C THR A 182 -8.28 -28.33 9.68
N TYR A 183 -9.55 -28.75 9.73
CA TYR A 183 -10.46 -28.44 10.83
C TYR A 183 -11.45 -29.57 11.11
N GLY A 184 -12.05 -29.53 12.30
CA GLY A 184 -13.04 -30.51 12.76
C GLY A 184 -13.56 -30.22 14.16
N ILE A 185 -14.29 -31.18 14.73
CA ILE A 185 -14.71 -31.14 16.14
C ILE A 185 -13.57 -31.64 17.02
#